data_AF-A0A2N6BRQ6-F1
#
_entry.id   AF-A0A2N6BRQ6-F1
#
_cell.length_a   1.000
_cell.length_b   1.000
_cell.length_c   1.000
_cell.angle_alpha   90.00
_cell.angle_beta   90.00
_cell.angle_gamma   90.00
#
_symmetry.space_group_name_H-M   'P 1'
#
loop_
_entity.id
_entity.type
_entity.pdbx_description
1 polymer ?
#
loop_
_entity_poly.entity_id
_entity_poly.type
_entity_poly.pdbx_seq_one_letter_code
_entity_poly.pdbx_strand_id
1 'polypeptide(L)'
;MTMLYTEGSFSDGRSAATYPARIAFGDDALIIRLGGEAAHAWSYEGLQSSHPVHPDEIVLIGHGDFPGERLQVNPVTDGHPPGEFARELIRRAPQLSRRAASWRLFVPMAAATLALVLAGLWLWFTDYSLAQSMARWIPEGVRDQMGRQVVAQLAPAGKICHSEAGDAALAAMAGRLNTDNANGRFNIQVARLKVINAFAAPGRNIIISDKLIEFAKSPDEVAGVLAHEMGHGIETHPEAGIIRALGISTAISVLMGGASDSFASIGATLLQMNYSRKAEREADAHALRLLRGARIAPGPLAGFFKRIDKKINDKAGGFSRTVMRILSTHPATGDRVRMIRQTGSWDTKPALSEDEWQALRKICG
;
A
#
# COMPACT_ATOMS: atom_id res chain seq x y z
N MET A 1 -34.96 -1.27 58.01
CA MET A 1 -34.00 -1.89 57.06
C MET A 1 -32.77 -2.27 57.84
N THR A 2 -32.51 -3.57 57.99
CA THR A 2 -31.28 -4.09 58.59
C THR A 2 -30.11 -3.65 57.69
N MET A 3 -29.10 -2.97 58.24
CA MET A 3 -27.90 -2.65 57.46
C MET A 3 -27.22 -3.95 57.06
N LEU A 4 -26.96 -4.15 55.77
CA LEU A 4 -26.21 -5.30 55.26
C LEU A 4 -24.75 -5.16 55.71
N TYR A 5 -24.36 -5.91 56.73
CA TYR A 5 -22.98 -5.99 57.22
C TYR A 5 -22.44 -7.40 56.97
N THR A 6 -21.14 -7.50 56.70
CA THR A 6 -20.45 -8.78 56.56
C THR A 6 -19.11 -8.76 57.30
N GLU A 7 -18.61 -9.94 57.61
CA GLU A 7 -17.31 -10.13 58.24
C GLU A 7 -16.26 -10.54 57.22
N GLY A 8 -15.04 -10.08 57.45
CA GLY A 8 -13.92 -10.33 56.57
C GLY A 8 -12.59 -10.15 57.29
N SER A 9 -11.52 -10.21 56.53
CA SER A 9 -10.17 -9.91 57.01
C SER A 9 -9.58 -8.76 56.20
N PHE A 10 -8.88 -7.86 56.90
CA PHE A 10 -8.18 -6.74 56.32
C PHE A 10 -6.68 -6.93 56.49
N SER A 11 -5.91 -6.68 55.44
CA SER A 11 -4.45 -6.66 55.46
C SER A 11 -3.97 -5.26 55.09
N ASP A 12 -3.04 -4.72 55.87
CA ASP A 12 -2.48 -3.37 55.70
C ASP A 12 -1.41 -3.29 54.59
N GLY A 13 -1.00 -4.43 54.03
CA GLY A 13 0.07 -4.51 53.02
C GLY A 13 1.48 -4.16 53.53
N ARG A 14 1.62 -3.85 54.82
CA ARG A 14 2.90 -3.51 55.48
C ARG A 14 3.42 -4.66 56.33
N SER A 15 2.51 -5.51 56.81
CA SER A 15 2.81 -6.70 57.59
C SER A 15 2.08 -7.92 57.03
N ALA A 16 2.52 -9.12 57.43
CA ALA A 16 1.79 -10.35 57.12
C ALA A 16 0.53 -10.55 58.00
N ALA A 17 0.23 -9.59 58.88
CA ALA A 17 -0.92 -9.68 59.77
C ALA A 17 -2.23 -9.43 59.01
N THR A 18 -3.27 -10.12 59.44
CA THR A 18 -4.64 -9.88 59.02
C THR A 18 -5.50 -9.54 60.23
N TYR A 19 -6.34 -8.54 60.07
CA TYR A 19 -7.19 -7.99 61.13
C TYR A 19 -8.65 -8.34 60.82
N PRO A 20 -9.42 -8.87 61.79
CA PRO A 20 -10.86 -9.04 61.62
C PRO A 20 -11.52 -7.70 61.32
N ALA A 21 -12.31 -7.66 60.25
CA ALA A 21 -12.94 -6.45 59.76
C ALA A 21 -14.46 -6.65 59.63
N ARG A 22 -15.23 -5.70 60.15
CA ARG A 22 -16.65 -5.58 59.86
C ARG A 22 -16.86 -4.58 58.74
N ILE A 23 -17.58 -4.99 57.71
CA ILE A 23 -17.72 -4.25 56.46
C ILE A 23 -19.18 -3.89 56.27
N ALA A 24 -19.45 -2.63 55.95
CA ALA A 24 -20.79 -2.14 55.66
C ALA A 24 -20.77 -1.21 54.43
N PHE A 25 -21.91 -1.09 53.76
CA PHE A 25 -22.09 -0.12 52.69
C PHE A 25 -22.48 1.25 53.27
N GLY A 26 -21.63 2.26 53.08
CA GLY A 26 -21.99 3.67 53.24
C GLY A 26 -22.59 4.24 51.95
N ASP A 27 -22.89 5.54 51.90
CA ASP A 27 -23.53 6.14 50.72
C ASP A 27 -22.61 6.11 49.48
N ASP A 28 -21.34 6.53 49.64
CA ASP A 28 -20.37 6.63 48.53
C ASP A 28 -19.11 5.74 48.72
N ALA A 29 -19.05 5.00 49.83
CA ALA A 29 -17.86 4.23 50.21
C ALA A 29 -18.21 2.93 50.95
N LEU A 30 -17.30 1.97 50.86
CA LEU A 30 -17.25 0.82 51.73
C LEU A 30 -16.65 1.23 53.08
N ILE A 31 -17.40 1.02 54.17
CA ILE A 31 -16.97 1.34 55.53
C ILE A 31 -16.40 0.07 56.15
N ILE A 32 -15.11 0.11 56.47
CA ILE A 32 -14.36 -1.02 57.04
C ILE A 32 -14.00 -0.66 58.48
N ARG A 33 -14.47 -1.44 59.44
CA ARG A 33 -14.20 -1.24 60.86
C ARG A 33 -13.32 -2.37 61.39
N LEU A 34 -12.14 -2.01 61.85
CA LEU A 34 -11.21 -2.90 62.54
C LEU A 34 -11.49 -2.84 64.05
N GLY A 35 -11.31 -3.95 64.77
CA GLY A 35 -11.73 -4.09 66.17
C GLY A 35 -11.14 -3.05 67.14
N GLY A 36 -11.80 -1.90 67.28
CA GLY A 36 -11.44 -0.80 68.20
C GLY A 36 -10.82 0.45 67.55
N GLU A 37 -10.61 0.47 66.24
CA GLU A 37 -9.95 1.59 65.52
C GLU A 37 -10.91 2.42 64.66
N ALA A 38 -10.41 3.55 64.14
CA ALA A 38 -11.15 4.43 63.24
C ALA A 38 -11.58 3.69 61.96
N ALA A 39 -12.80 3.97 61.48
CA ALA A 39 -13.31 3.32 60.27
C ALA A 39 -12.52 3.78 59.04
N HIS A 40 -12.04 2.83 58.24
CA HIS A 40 -11.54 3.12 56.90
C HIS A 40 -12.74 3.28 55.96
N ALA A 41 -12.66 4.26 55.06
CA ALA A 41 -13.65 4.48 54.02
C ALA A 41 -12.97 4.32 52.66
N TRP A 42 -13.35 3.30 51.91
CA TRP A 42 -12.86 3.05 50.55
C TRP A 42 -13.93 3.47 49.55
N SER A 43 -13.62 4.45 48.70
CA SER A 43 -14.58 4.94 47.71
C SER A 43 -14.95 3.82 46.74
N TYR A 44 -16.20 3.76 46.29
CA TYR A 44 -16.60 2.72 45.36
C TYR A 44 -15.81 2.78 44.06
N GLU A 45 -15.51 3.97 43.54
CA GLU A 45 -14.74 4.16 42.30
C GLU A 45 -13.30 3.64 42.43
N GLY A 46 -12.68 3.81 43.60
CA GLY A 46 -11.31 3.39 43.88
C GLY A 46 -11.17 1.89 44.10
N LEU A 47 -12.26 1.12 44.26
CA LEU A 47 -12.19 -0.33 44.45
C LEU A 47 -11.64 -1.05 43.23
N GLN A 48 -10.73 -1.99 43.51
CA GLN A 48 -10.07 -2.85 42.53
C GLN A 48 -10.15 -4.31 42.97
N SER A 49 -10.23 -5.23 42.02
CA SER A 49 -10.12 -6.67 42.27
C SER A 49 -9.27 -7.29 41.19
N SER A 50 -8.45 -8.27 41.56
CA SER A 50 -7.61 -9.02 40.61
C SER A 50 -8.44 -9.95 39.72
N HIS A 51 -9.58 -10.42 40.23
CA HIS A 51 -10.53 -11.26 39.50
C HIS A 51 -11.92 -10.62 39.54
N PRO A 52 -12.76 -10.81 38.51
CA PRO A 52 -14.15 -10.36 38.58
C PRO A 52 -14.85 -10.92 39.82
N VAL A 53 -15.58 -10.06 40.53
CA VAL A 53 -16.30 -10.47 41.74
C VAL A 53 -17.42 -11.44 41.36
N HIS A 54 -17.43 -12.61 41.98
CA HIS A 54 -18.47 -13.62 41.85
C HIS A 54 -19.28 -13.74 43.15
N PRO A 55 -20.62 -13.87 43.09
CA PRO A 55 -21.45 -13.93 44.29
C PRO A 55 -21.11 -15.06 45.25
N ASP A 56 -20.67 -16.20 44.74
CA ASP A 56 -20.50 -17.42 45.53
C ASP A 56 -19.02 -17.68 45.94
N GLU A 57 -18.14 -16.71 45.69
CA GLU A 57 -16.70 -16.82 45.94
C GLU A 57 -16.24 -15.82 47.00
N ILE A 58 -15.08 -16.12 47.60
CA ILE A 58 -14.38 -15.17 48.45
C ILE A 58 -14.02 -13.94 47.60
N VAL A 59 -14.45 -12.77 48.07
CA VAL A 59 -14.23 -11.51 47.36
C VAL A 59 -12.97 -10.84 47.90
N LEU A 60 -11.94 -10.74 47.08
CA LEU A 60 -10.70 -10.05 47.42
C LEU A 60 -10.66 -8.67 46.75
N ILE A 61 -10.69 -7.61 47.54
CA ILE A 61 -10.82 -6.23 47.09
C ILE A 61 -9.60 -5.43 47.57
N GLY A 62 -9.06 -4.57 46.73
CA GLY A 62 -8.11 -3.52 47.10
C GLY A 62 -8.65 -2.15 46.73
N HIS A 63 -7.87 -1.11 46.99
CA HIS A 63 -8.21 0.26 46.63
C HIS A 63 -7.03 0.96 45.94
N GLY A 64 -7.30 1.74 44.89
CA GLY A 64 -6.28 2.40 44.08
C GLY A 64 -5.39 3.36 44.87
N ASP A 65 -5.97 4.11 45.81
CA ASP A 65 -5.23 5.07 46.64
C ASP A 65 -4.42 4.42 47.75
N PHE A 66 -4.67 3.13 48.04
CA PHE A 66 -4.02 2.38 49.11
C PHE A 66 -3.31 1.13 48.54
N PRO A 67 -2.22 1.32 47.77
CA PRO A 67 -1.51 0.22 47.14
C PRO A 67 -0.87 -0.68 48.20
N GLY A 68 -1.42 -1.88 48.34
CA GLY A 68 -0.94 -2.91 49.28
C GLY A 68 -2.04 -3.39 50.23
N GLU A 69 -3.01 -2.54 50.55
CA GLU A 69 -4.11 -2.91 51.42
C GLU A 69 -5.09 -3.86 50.70
N ARG A 70 -5.56 -4.89 51.42
CA ARG A 70 -6.47 -5.90 50.87
C ARG A 70 -7.58 -6.21 51.87
N LEU A 71 -8.79 -6.29 51.35
CA LEU A 71 -9.99 -6.71 52.07
C LEU A 71 -10.47 -8.03 51.48
N GLN A 72 -10.54 -9.06 52.31
CA GLN A 72 -11.11 -10.35 51.96
C GLN A 72 -12.49 -10.46 52.60
N VAL A 73 -13.52 -10.67 51.78
CA VAL A 73 -14.91 -10.77 52.23
C VAL A 73 -15.44 -12.17 51.99
N ASN A 74 -16.09 -12.74 53.00
CA ASN A 74 -16.68 -14.07 52.91
C ASN A 74 -18.03 -13.99 52.16
N PRO A 75 -18.34 -14.93 51.23
CA PRO A 75 -19.63 -14.97 50.52
C PRO A 75 -20.85 -15.18 51.43
N VAL A 76 -20.66 -15.69 52.65
CA VAL A 76 -21.74 -15.86 53.64
C VAL A 76 -21.91 -14.58 54.45
N THR A 77 -23.14 -14.07 54.47
CA THR A 77 -23.51 -12.88 55.24
C THR A 77 -24.62 -13.26 56.21
N ASP A 78 -24.44 -12.97 57.50
CA ASP A 78 -25.38 -13.41 58.54
C ASP A 78 -26.79 -12.84 58.31
N GLY A 79 -27.78 -13.73 58.25
CA GLY A 79 -29.18 -13.34 58.01
C GLY A 79 -29.54 -13.03 56.56
N HIS A 80 -28.63 -13.28 55.61
CA HIS A 80 -28.77 -12.94 54.20
C HIS A 80 -28.40 -14.12 53.28
N PRO A 81 -29.07 -14.32 52.13
CA PRO A 81 -28.68 -15.34 51.16
C PRO A 81 -27.21 -15.21 50.73
N PRO A 82 -26.50 -16.34 50.49
CA PRO A 82 -25.12 -16.32 49.98
C PRO A 82 -24.96 -15.39 48.78
N GLY A 83 -23.88 -14.61 48.79
CA GLY A 83 -23.52 -13.67 47.73
C GLY A 83 -24.34 -12.39 47.64
N GLU A 84 -25.22 -12.09 48.61
CA GLU A 84 -25.98 -10.83 48.64
C GLU A 84 -25.04 -9.63 48.74
N PHE A 85 -24.01 -9.70 49.58
CA PHE A 85 -22.98 -8.68 49.69
C PHE A 85 -22.27 -8.42 48.35
N ALA A 86 -21.82 -9.48 47.67
CA ALA A 86 -21.15 -9.37 46.38
C ALA A 86 -22.05 -8.78 45.29
N ARG A 87 -23.35 -9.12 45.30
CA ARG A 87 -24.34 -8.53 44.36
C ARG A 87 -24.54 -7.03 44.60
N GLU A 88 -24.64 -6.61 45.86
CA GLU A 88 -24.77 -5.18 46.20
C GLU A 88 -23.46 -4.42 45.92
N LEU A 89 -22.31 -5.05 46.17
CA LEU A 89 -21.01 -4.51 45.82
C LEU A 89 -20.88 -4.29 44.31
N ILE A 90 -21.28 -5.24 43.47
CA ILE A 90 -21.28 -5.08 42.01
C ILE A 90 -22.26 -3.98 41.58
N ARG A 91 -23.38 -3.79 42.27
CA ARG A 91 -24.34 -2.71 41.98
C ARG A 91 -23.74 -1.33 42.22
N ARG A 92 -23.01 -1.16 43.32
CA ARG A 92 -22.39 0.12 43.72
C ARG A 92 -21.03 0.37 43.06
N ALA A 93 -20.29 -0.69 42.76
CA ALA A 93 -19.00 -0.68 42.07
C ALA A 93 -19.04 -1.58 40.83
N PRO A 94 -19.74 -1.17 39.76
CA PRO A 94 -19.95 -1.98 38.56
C PRO A 94 -18.67 -2.35 37.82
N GLN A 95 -17.57 -1.62 38.05
CA GLN A 95 -16.25 -1.88 37.49
C GLN A 95 -15.60 -3.17 38.02
N LEU A 96 -16.12 -3.74 39.12
CA LEU A 96 -15.69 -5.03 39.67
C LEU A 96 -16.37 -6.24 38.98
N SER A 97 -17.38 -5.99 38.13
CA SER A 97 -18.15 -7.04 37.47
C SER A 97 -17.39 -7.77 36.35
N ARG A 98 -17.77 -9.02 36.08
CA ARG A 98 -17.28 -9.77 34.90
C ARG A 98 -17.56 -9.04 33.59
N ARG A 99 -18.71 -8.37 33.48
CA ARG A 99 -19.07 -7.57 32.30
C ARG A 99 -18.07 -6.42 32.13
N ALA A 100 -17.78 -5.65 33.16
CA ALA A 100 -16.80 -4.57 33.08
C ALA A 100 -15.39 -5.09 32.72
N ALA A 101 -14.96 -6.20 33.32
CA ALA A 101 -13.68 -6.84 32.98
C ALA A 101 -13.62 -7.31 31.51
N SER A 102 -14.69 -7.95 31.01
CA SER A 102 -14.78 -8.37 29.60
C SER A 102 -14.77 -7.18 28.65
N TRP A 103 -15.45 -6.08 28.98
CA TRP A 103 -15.46 -4.87 28.16
C TRP A 103 -14.09 -4.17 28.15
N ARG A 104 -13.35 -4.15 29.26
CA ARG A 104 -11.98 -3.60 29.32
C ARG A 104 -11.02 -4.28 28.35
N LEU A 105 -11.20 -5.58 28.10
CA LEU A 105 -10.41 -6.35 27.13
C LEU A 105 -10.99 -6.27 25.71
N PHE A 106 -12.31 -6.35 25.58
CA PHE A 106 -12.98 -6.40 24.29
C PHE A 106 -12.96 -5.07 23.54
N VAL A 107 -13.17 -3.94 24.22
CA VAL A 107 -13.22 -2.60 23.59
C VAL A 107 -11.93 -2.26 22.84
N PRO A 108 -10.71 -2.37 23.42
CA PRO A 108 -9.49 -2.06 22.66
C PRO A 108 -9.27 -3.03 21.50
N MET A 109 -9.62 -4.32 21.66
CA MET A 109 -9.51 -5.31 20.59
C MET A 109 -10.49 -5.02 19.44
N ALA A 110 -11.74 -4.68 19.76
CA ALA A 110 -12.75 -4.26 18.79
C ALA A 110 -12.35 -2.96 18.08
N ALA A 111 -11.82 -1.98 18.81
CA ALA A 111 -11.31 -0.74 18.25
C ALA A 111 -10.11 -0.97 17.31
N ALA A 112 -9.15 -1.81 17.72
CA ALA A 112 -8.02 -2.19 16.88
C ALA A 112 -8.46 -2.93 15.61
N THR A 113 -9.43 -3.84 15.74
CA THR A 113 -9.99 -4.58 14.61
C THR A 113 -10.71 -3.63 13.64
N LEU A 114 -11.54 -2.72 14.15
CA LEU A 114 -12.21 -1.70 13.36
C LEU A 114 -11.20 -0.81 12.63
N ALA A 115 -10.12 -0.39 13.30
CA ALA A 115 -9.06 0.41 12.70
C ALA A 115 -8.38 -0.33 11.53
N LEU A 116 -8.08 -1.63 11.70
CA LEU A 116 -7.51 -2.46 10.62
C LEU A 116 -8.48 -2.63 9.45
N VAL A 117 -9.76 -2.84 9.72
CA VAL A 117 -10.81 -2.93 8.68
C VAL A 117 -10.92 -1.61 7.93
N LEU A 118 -10.98 -0.48 8.63
CA LEU A 118 -11.05 0.84 8.02
C LEU A 118 -9.78 1.15 7.20
N ALA A 119 -8.60 0.78 7.68
CA ALA A 119 -7.36 0.91 6.92
C ALA A 119 -7.38 0.04 5.64
N GLY A 120 -7.86 -1.20 5.74
CA GLY A 120 -8.02 -2.08 4.58
C GLY A 120 -9.02 -1.53 3.56
N LEU A 121 -10.16 -1.01 4.03
CA LEU A 121 -11.17 -0.37 3.18
C LEU A 121 -10.62 0.90 2.52
N TRP A 122 -9.85 1.71 3.25
CA TRP A 122 -9.20 2.90 2.70
C TRP A 122 -8.19 2.54 1.60
N LEU A 123 -7.33 1.54 1.84
CA LEU A 123 -6.39 1.04 0.84
C LEU A 123 -7.10 0.50 -0.41
N TRP A 124 -8.21 -0.23 -0.22
CA TRP A 124 -9.02 -0.76 -1.32
C TRP A 124 -9.73 0.36 -2.10
N PHE A 125 -10.34 1.32 -1.42
CA PHE A 125 -11.11 2.39 -2.06
C PHE A 125 -10.23 3.39 -2.82
N THR A 126 -9.01 3.64 -2.33
CA THR A 126 -8.07 4.60 -2.94
C THR A 126 -7.17 4.00 -4.01
N ASP A 127 -7.23 2.67 -4.21
CA ASP A 127 -6.25 1.90 -4.98
C ASP A 127 -4.79 2.31 -4.60
N TYR A 128 -4.53 2.56 -3.31
CA TYR A 128 -3.26 3.13 -2.86
C TYR A 128 -2.10 2.14 -3.08
N SER A 129 -1.02 2.61 -3.71
CA SER A 129 0.19 1.82 -3.90
C SER A 129 1.32 2.36 -3.02
N LEU A 130 1.61 1.62 -1.94
CA LEU A 130 2.77 1.92 -1.09
C LEU A 130 4.07 1.88 -1.90
N ALA A 131 4.20 0.92 -2.81
CA ALA A 131 5.38 0.79 -3.67
C ALA A 131 5.56 1.99 -4.62
N GLN A 132 4.48 2.49 -5.23
CA GLN A 132 4.55 3.70 -6.06
C GLN A 132 4.89 4.94 -5.22
N SER A 133 4.33 5.02 -4.02
CA SER A 133 4.64 6.12 -3.10
C SER A 133 6.11 6.10 -2.72
N MET A 134 6.67 4.94 -2.36
CA MET A 134 8.11 4.79 -2.10
C MET A 134 8.97 5.09 -3.33
N ALA A 135 8.55 4.65 -4.52
CA ALA A 135 9.27 4.89 -5.78
C ALA A 135 9.49 6.38 -6.06
N ARG A 136 8.50 7.23 -5.74
CA ARG A 136 8.60 8.69 -5.91
C ARG A 136 9.63 9.34 -4.97
N TRP A 137 10.00 8.68 -3.88
CA TRP A 137 10.98 9.19 -2.90
C TRP A 137 12.41 8.74 -3.22
N ILE A 138 12.60 7.85 -4.20
CA ILE A 138 13.92 7.40 -4.61
C ILE A 138 14.66 8.57 -5.28
N PRO A 139 15.87 8.94 -4.81
CA PRO A 139 16.67 10.01 -5.41
C PRO A 139 16.97 9.74 -6.88
N GLU A 140 17.04 10.80 -7.70
CA GLU A 140 17.22 10.66 -9.16
C GLU A 140 18.47 9.85 -9.52
N GLY A 141 19.62 10.11 -8.87
CA GLY A 141 20.86 9.38 -9.13
C GLY A 141 20.76 7.87 -8.89
N VAL A 142 19.94 7.44 -7.92
CA VAL A 142 19.68 6.01 -7.65
C VAL A 142 18.80 5.41 -8.74
N ARG A 143 17.74 6.13 -9.15
CA ARG A 143 16.88 5.69 -10.27
C ARG A 143 17.67 5.59 -11.58
N ASP A 144 18.58 6.52 -11.83
CA ASP A 144 19.41 6.52 -13.03
C ASP A 144 20.41 5.35 -13.02
N GLN A 145 20.98 5.03 -11.86
CA GLN A 145 21.84 3.85 -11.71
C GLN A 145 21.07 2.55 -11.98
N MET A 146 19.87 2.42 -11.40
CA MET A 146 18.95 1.30 -11.68
C MET A 146 18.65 1.20 -13.18
N GLY A 147 18.32 2.34 -13.80
CA GLY A 147 18.01 2.43 -15.22
C GLY A 147 19.16 1.95 -16.10
N ARG A 148 20.38 2.41 -15.85
CA ARG A 148 21.58 1.98 -16.60
C ARG A 148 21.80 0.47 -16.51
N GLN A 149 21.63 -0.13 -15.34
CA GLN A 149 21.80 -1.57 -15.15
C GLN A 149 20.73 -2.37 -15.88
N VAL A 150 19.48 -1.92 -15.80
CA VAL A 150 18.36 -2.52 -16.53
C VAL A 150 18.59 -2.44 -18.05
N VAL A 151 18.95 -1.26 -18.55
CA VAL A 151 19.21 -1.04 -19.98
C VAL A 151 20.36 -1.94 -20.45
N ALA A 152 21.45 -2.02 -19.68
CA ALA A 152 22.58 -2.89 -20.03
C ALA A 152 22.20 -4.39 -20.11
N GLN A 153 21.24 -4.84 -19.31
CA GLN A 153 20.73 -6.23 -19.34
C GLN A 153 19.75 -6.47 -20.49
N LEU A 154 18.85 -5.53 -20.77
CA LEU A 154 17.79 -5.68 -21.78
C LEU A 154 18.23 -5.36 -23.20
N ALA A 155 19.06 -4.34 -23.33
CA ALA A 155 19.60 -3.83 -24.59
C ALA A 155 21.12 -3.61 -24.42
N PRO A 156 21.92 -4.69 -24.30
CA PRO A 156 23.36 -4.57 -24.24
C PRO A 156 23.90 -3.80 -25.46
N ALA A 157 25.02 -3.09 -25.31
CA ALA A 157 25.48 -2.09 -26.28
C ALA A 157 25.48 -2.56 -27.76
N GLY A 158 25.84 -3.82 -28.04
CA GLY A 158 25.81 -4.38 -29.40
C GLY A 158 24.41 -4.62 -30.01
N LYS A 159 23.34 -4.34 -29.25
CA LYS A 159 21.95 -4.41 -29.71
C LYS A 159 21.31 -3.05 -29.89
N ILE A 160 21.89 -1.98 -29.35
CA ILE A 160 21.37 -0.62 -29.53
C ILE A 160 21.62 -0.21 -30.99
N CYS A 161 20.60 0.35 -31.62
CA CYS A 161 20.63 0.83 -32.99
C CYS A 161 20.93 2.32 -33.02
N HIS A 162 21.80 2.73 -33.93
CA HIS A 162 22.17 4.12 -34.14
C HIS A 162 22.31 4.42 -35.64
N SER A 163 21.76 5.54 -36.05
CA SER A 163 22.01 6.17 -37.33
C SER A 163 21.73 7.67 -37.17
N GLU A 164 22.56 8.54 -37.76
CA GLU A 164 22.43 9.99 -37.57
C GLU A 164 21.00 10.48 -37.86
N ALA A 165 20.43 10.07 -39.00
CA ALA A 165 19.07 10.44 -39.38
C ALA A 165 17.99 9.78 -38.50
N GLY A 166 18.17 8.53 -38.09
CA GLY A 166 17.21 7.82 -37.24
C GLY A 166 17.19 8.34 -35.81
N ASP A 167 18.36 8.63 -35.24
CA ASP A 167 18.54 9.26 -33.92
C ASP A 167 17.94 10.67 -33.93
N ALA A 168 18.16 11.46 -35.01
CA ALA A 168 17.55 12.77 -35.17
C ALA A 168 16.01 12.69 -35.24
N ALA A 169 15.46 11.72 -36.00
CA ALA A 169 14.01 11.50 -36.08
C ALA A 169 13.41 11.08 -34.72
N LEU A 170 14.10 10.20 -33.98
CA LEU A 170 13.68 9.80 -32.64
C LEU A 170 13.70 10.99 -31.67
N ALA A 171 14.76 11.81 -31.71
CA ALA A 171 14.90 13.01 -30.91
C ALA A 171 13.83 14.06 -31.25
N ALA A 172 13.49 14.22 -32.54
CA ALA A 172 12.42 15.11 -32.99
C ALA A 172 11.05 14.67 -32.43
N MET A 173 10.73 13.37 -32.52
CA MET A 173 9.52 12.81 -31.93
C MET A 173 9.48 13.03 -30.41
N ALA A 174 10.57 12.71 -29.72
CA ALA A 174 10.67 12.85 -28.27
C ALA A 174 10.56 14.30 -27.81
N GLY A 175 11.21 15.23 -28.50
CA GLY A 175 11.16 16.65 -28.21
C GLY A 175 9.75 17.24 -28.36
N ARG A 176 8.98 16.76 -29.34
CA ARG A 176 7.57 17.12 -29.48
C ARG A 176 6.69 16.59 -28.36
N LEU A 177 6.99 15.41 -27.83
CA LEU A 177 6.23 14.83 -26.71
C LEU A 177 6.62 15.44 -25.36
N ASN A 178 7.80 16.02 -25.23
CA ASN A 178 8.32 16.59 -23.97
C ASN A 178 8.50 18.13 -24.05
N THR A 179 7.48 18.86 -24.49
CA THR A 179 7.60 20.30 -24.83
C THR A 179 8.06 21.20 -23.69
N ASP A 180 7.73 20.85 -22.45
CA ASP A 180 7.86 21.79 -21.32
C ASP A 180 8.99 21.43 -20.35
N ASN A 181 9.74 20.32 -20.59
CA ASN A 181 10.76 19.75 -19.70
C ASN A 181 10.35 19.53 -18.22
N ALA A 182 9.11 19.85 -17.85
CA ALA A 182 8.56 19.68 -16.49
C ALA A 182 8.60 18.21 -16.03
N ASN A 183 8.60 17.29 -16.98
CA ASN A 183 8.68 15.86 -16.76
C ASN A 183 10.12 15.33 -16.76
N GLY A 184 11.13 16.21 -16.73
CA GLY A 184 12.55 15.91 -16.81
C GLY A 184 13.00 15.28 -18.13
N ARG A 185 14.27 14.87 -18.19
CA ARG A 185 14.87 14.31 -19.41
C ARG A 185 14.61 12.80 -19.49
N PHE A 186 14.14 12.37 -20.66
CA PHE A 186 14.01 10.95 -21.01
C PHE A 186 15.20 10.50 -21.85
N ASN A 187 15.69 9.30 -21.59
CA ASN A 187 16.71 8.64 -22.39
C ASN A 187 16.04 7.53 -23.22
N ILE A 188 15.86 7.78 -24.52
CA ILE A 188 15.08 6.90 -25.41
C ILE A 188 16.04 6.26 -26.40
N GLN A 189 15.99 4.94 -26.50
CA GLN A 189 16.88 4.16 -27.36
C GLN A 189 16.08 3.13 -28.16
N VAL A 190 16.55 2.83 -29.37
CA VAL A 190 16.03 1.72 -30.18
C VAL A 190 17.00 0.55 -30.07
N ALA A 191 16.47 -0.67 -29.89
CA ALA A 191 17.28 -1.87 -29.79
C ALA A 191 16.74 -3.00 -30.67
N ARG A 192 17.65 -3.82 -31.22
CA ARG A 192 17.31 -5.05 -31.96
C ARG A 192 16.81 -6.14 -31.02
N LEU A 193 15.49 -6.24 -30.84
CA LEU A 193 14.85 -7.23 -29.96
C LEU A 193 13.94 -8.16 -30.76
N LYS A 194 13.87 -9.44 -30.40
CA LYS A 194 13.04 -10.43 -31.11
C LYS A 194 11.53 -10.30 -30.85
N VAL A 195 11.11 -9.25 -30.15
CA VAL A 195 9.73 -9.04 -29.70
C VAL A 195 9.24 -7.66 -30.10
N ILE A 196 7.94 -7.54 -30.38
CA ILE A 196 7.27 -6.27 -30.58
C ILE A 196 6.99 -5.69 -29.19
N ASN A 197 7.82 -4.73 -28.75
CA ASN A 197 7.64 -4.09 -27.45
C ASN A 197 8.30 -2.72 -27.33
N ALA A 198 7.90 -1.99 -26.30
CA ALA A 198 8.64 -0.90 -25.69
C ALA A 198 8.63 -1.09 -24.16
N PHE A 199 9.61 -0.55 -23.47
CA PHE A 199 9.69 -0.65 -22.01
C PHE A 199 10.20 0.65 -21.40
N ALA A 200 9.48 1.18 -20.43
CA ALA A 200 10.04 2.10 -19.44
C ALA A 200 10.88 1.35 -18.39
N ALA A 201 12.07 1.87 -18.13
CA ALA A 201 13.00 1.45 -17.11
C ALA A 201 13.23 2.61 -16.11
N PRO A 202 13.76 2.32 -14.90
CA PRO A 202 13.99 3.35 -13.89
C PRO A 202 14.79 4.55 -14.40
N GLY A 203 14.54 5.72 -13.83
CA GLY A 203 15.26 6.94 -14.21
C GLY A 203 14.93 7.43 -15.63
N ARG A 204 13.68 7.23 -16.08
CA ARG A 204 13.16 7.72 -17.37
C ARG A 204 13.93 7.18 -18.59
N ASN A 205 14.43 5.96 -18.49
CA ASN A 205 14.99 5.24 -19.62
C ASN A 205 13.87 4.53 -20.38
N ILE A 206 13.84 4.62 -21.70
CA ILE A 206 12.85 3.93 -22.54
C ILE A 206 13.60 3.17 -23.64
N ILE A 207 13.26 1.90 -23.81
CA ILE A 207 13.77 1.05 -24.90
C ILE A 207 12.62 0.72 -25.83
N ILE A 208 12.75 1.02 -27.11
CA ILE A 208 11.82 0.63 -28.16
C ILE A 208 12.46 -0.48 -29.00
N SER A 209 11.72 -1.55 -29.30
CA SER A 209 12.24 -2.56 -30.22
C SER A 209 12.15 -2.13 -31.68
N ASP A 210 13.15 -2.52 -32.48
CA ASP A 210 13.10 -2.45 -33.94
C ASP A 210 11.82 -3.08 -34.51
N LYS A 211 11.41 -4.23 -33.96
CA LYS A 211 10.17 -4.91 -34.37
C LYS A 211 8.91 -4.12 -34.08
N LEU A 212 8.89 -3.28 -33.05
CA LEU A 212 7.76 -2.38 -32.82
C LEU A 212 7.66 -1.32 -33.92
N ILE A 213 8.80 -0.73 -34.30
CA ILE A 213 8.87 0.28 -35.37
C ILE A 213 8.50 -0.34 -36.72
N GLU A 214 8.99 -1.55 -37.02
CA GLU A 214 8.62 -2.30 -38.22
C GLU A 214 7.12 -2.65 -38.27
N PHE A 215 6.53 -2.96 -37.12
CA PHE A 215 5.10 -3.33 -37.01
C PHE A 215 4.16 -2.12 -37.07
N ALA A 216 4.63 -0.94 -36.65
CA ALA A 216 3.87 0.30 -36.70
C ALA A 216 3.59 0.72 -38.15
N LYS A 217 2.38 1.24 -38.39
CA LYS A 217 1.92 1.68 -39.71
C LYS A 217 2.16 3.15 -39.97
N SER A 218 2.44 3.93 -38.92
CA SER A 218 2.70 5.35 -39.01
C SER A 218 3.58 5.81 -37.84
N PRO A 219 4.29 6.95 -37.96
CA PRO A 219 5.06 7.49 -36.86
C PRO A 219 4.17 7.87 -35.66
N ASP A 220 2.89 8.20 -35.87
CA ASP A 220 1.93 8.52 -34.81
C ASP A 220 1.66 7.33 -33.88
N GLU A 221 1.74 6.09 -34.39
CA GLU A 221 1.59 4.90 -33.54
C GLU A 221 2.79 4.71 -32.63
N VAL A 222 4.00 4.91 -33.16
CA VAL A 222 5.23 4.87 -32.37
C VAL A 222 5.22 6.01 -31.34
N ALA A 223 4.80 7.21 -31.73
CA ALA A 223 4.65 8.34 -30.82
C ALA A 223 3.61 8.07 -29.73
N GLY A 224 2.50 7.41 -30.06
CA GLY A 224 1.49 6.99 -29.09
C GLY A 224 2.04 6.01 -28.06
N VAL A 225 2.77 4.97 -28.51
CA VAL A 225 3.41 4.00 -27.61
C VAL A 225 4.49 4.69 -26.77
N LEU A 226 5.32 5.55 -27.37
CA LEU A 226 6.34 6.30 -26.65
C LEU A 226 5.72 7.20 -25.58
N ALA A 227 4.64 7.92 -25.90
CA ALA A 227 3.92 8.76 -24.93
C ALA A 227 3.36 7.93 -23.76
N HIS A 228 2.90 6.70 -24.03
CA HIS A 228 2.47 5.75 -23.00
C HIS A 228 3.62 5.32 -22.09
N GLU A 229 4.77 4.93 -22.65
CA GLU A 229 5.96 4.59 -21.87
C GLU A 229 6.52 5.78 -21.08
N MET A 230 6.46 6.99 -21.64
CA MET A 230 6.79 8.21 -20.91
C MET A 230 5.86 8.39 -19.71
N GLY A 231 4.56 8.10 -19.84
CA GLY A 231 3.62 8.08 -18.73
C GLY A 231 4.03 7.14 -17.61
N HIS A 232 4.50 5.92 -17.94
CA HIS A 232 5.06 5.00 -16.93
C HIS A 232 6.31 5.57 -16.23
N GLY A 233 7.19 6.23 -16.98
CA GLY A 233 8.38 6.88 -16.42
C GLY A 233 8.06 8.10 -15.54
N ILE A 234 7.06 8.90 -15.90
CA ILE A 234 6.59 10.04 -15.09
C ILE A 234 6.05 9.56 -13.74
N GLU A 235 5.27 8.48 -13.76
CA GLU A 235 4.63 7.92 -12.56
C GLU A 235 5.51 6.95 -11.77
N THR A 236 6.78 6.78 -12.16
CA THR A 236 7.75 5.88 -11.52
C THR A 236 7.25 4.42 -11.41
N HIS A 237 6.46 3.99 -12.39
CA HIS A 237 5.89 2.64 -12.41
C HIS A 237 6.95 1.52 -12.49
N PRO A 238 8.07 1.67 -13.25
CA PRO A 238 9.14 0.68 -13.26
C PRO A 238 9.74 0.47 -11.86
N GLU A 239 10.09 1.56 -11.17
CA GLU A 239 10.62 1.54 -9.80
C GLU A 239 9.62 0.91 -8.83
N ALA A 240 8.35 1.31 -8.91
CA ALA A 240 7.30 0.76 -8.07
C ALA A 240 7.16 -0.76 -8.24
N GLY A 241 7.30 -1.28 -9.46
CA GLY A 241 7.21 -2.71 -9.69
C GLY A 241 8.46 -3.48 -9.29
N ILE A 242 9.64 -2.87 -9.37
CA ILE A 242 10.87 -3.43 -8.77
C ILE A 242 10.70 -3.57 -7.25
N ILE A 243 10.19 -2.53 -6.57
CA ILE A 243 9.91 -2.57 -5.13
C ILE A 243 8.92 -3.71 -4.80
N ARG A 244 7.87 -3.89 -5.62
CA ARG A 244 6.92 -5.00 -5.43
C ARG A 244 7.57 -6.36 -5.60
N ALA A 245 8.47 -6.51 -6.56
CA ALA A 245 9.10 -7.80 -6.87
C ALA A 245 10.19 -8.19 -5.86
N LEU A 246 10.99 -7.22 -5.40
CA LEU A 246 12.07 -7.46 -4.43
C LEU A 246 11.58 -7.44 -2.97
N GLY A 247 10.39 -6.88 -2.73
CA GLY A 247 9.88 -6.63 -1.39
C GLY A 247 10.42 -5.34 -0.78
N ILE A 248 9.65 -4.77 0.16
CA ILE A 248 9.91 -3.46 0.77
C ILE A 248 11.23 -3.46 1.55
N SER A 249 11.56 -4.55 2.27
CA SER A 249 12.80 -4.67 3.05
C SER A 249 14.05 -4.62 2.17
N THR A 250 14.04 -5.35 1.05
CA THR A 250 15.13 -5.34 0.07
C THR A 250 15.25 -3.97 -0.61
N ALA A 251 14.12 -3.36 -0.96
CA ALA A 251 14.11 -2.02 -1.55
C ALA A 251 14.70 -0.96 -0.61
N ILE A 252 14.38 -1.00 0.70
CA ILE A 252 14.96 -0.10 1.70
C ILE A 252 16.47 -0.32 1.83
N SER A 253 16.93 -1.58 1.87
CA SER A 253 18.36 -1.90 1.92
C SER A 253 19.11 -1.28 0.74
N VAL A 254 18.58 -1.42 -0.47
CA VAL A 254 19.14 -0.82 -1.69
C VAL A 254 19.18 0.72 -1.60
N LEU A 255 18.12 1.35 -1.09
CA LEU A 255 18.07 2.81 -0.91
C LEU A 255 19.08 3.32 0.13
N MET A 256 19.44 2.49 1.11
CA MET A 256 20.44 2.78 2.14
C MET A 256 21.87 2.42 1.70
N GLY A 257 22.10 2.06 0.44
CA GLY A 257 23.42 1.73 -0.10
C GLY A 257 23.82 0.25 0.03
N GLY A 258 22.86 -0.63 0.34
CA GLY A 258 23.06 -2.07 0.41
C GLY A 258 23.15 -2.76 -0.95
N ALA A 259 24.28 -3.45 -1.17
CA ALA A 259 24.64 -4.46 -2.17
C ALA A 259 24.19 -4.25 -3.65
N SER A 260 25.20 -3.97 -4.48
CA SER A 260 25.17 -3.87 -5.95
C SER A 260 24.77 -5.14 -6.71
N ASP A 261 24.83 -6.32 -6.08
CA ASP A 261 24.59 -7.61 -6.76
C ASP A 261 23.09 -7.91 -6.94
N SER A 262 22.22 -7.29 -6.14
CA SER A 262 20.76 -7.44 -6.26
C SER A 262 20.19 -6.83 -7.55
N PHE A 263 20.96 -6.01 -8.27
CA PHE A 263 20.53 -5.42 -9.53
C PHE A 263 20.70 -6.36 -10.74
N ALA A 264 21.50 -7.41 -10.63
CA ALA A 264 21.82 -8.32 -11.74
C ALA A 264 20.59 -9.07 -12.29
N SER A 265 19.53 -9.23 -11.49
CA SER A 265 18.28 -9.92 -11.86
C SER A 265 17.13 -8.98 -12.22
N ILE A 266 17.28 -7.66 -12.02
CA ILE A 266 16.17 -6.70 -12.12
C ILE A 266 15.65 -6.53 -13.54
N GLY A 267 16.50 -6.59 -14.57
CA GLY A 267 16.07 -6.52 -15.96
C GLY A 267 15.15 -7.69 -16.32
N ALA A 268 15.49 -8.91 -15.88
CA ALA A 268 14.64 -10.09 -16.09
C ALA A 268 13.28 -9.95 -15.38
N THR A 269 13.27 -9.38 -14.18
CA THR A 269 12.04 -9.06 -13.45
C THR A 269 11.16 -8.08 -14.22
N LEU A 270 11.72 -6.98 -14.75
CA LEU A 270 10.97 -6.00 -15.55
C LEU A 270 10.31 -6.61 -16.77
N LEU A 271 10.96 -7.56 -17.44
CA LEU A 271 10.39 -8.27 -18.57
C LEU A 271 9.18 -9.17 -18.24
N GLN A 272 8.99 -9.50 -16.95
CA GLN A 272 7.88 -10.31 -16.45
C GLN A 272 6.87 -9.49 -15.66
N MET A 273 7.10 -8.18 -15.52
CA MET A 273 6.22 -7.31 -14.76
C MET A 273 4.95 -6.97 -15.53
N ASN A 274 3.81 -7.17 -14.88
CA ASN A 274 2.53 -6.72 -15.36
C ASN A 274 2.11 -5.47 -14.58
N TYR A 275 1.71 -4.44 -15.30
CA TYR A 275 1.20 -3.23 -14.67
C TYR A 275 -0.25 -3.41 -14.21
N SER A 276 -0.61 -2.74 -13.11
CA SER A 276 -1.97 -2.75 -12.60
C SER A 276 -2.88 -1.93 -13.53
N ARG A 277 -4.20 -2.18 -13.49
CA ARG A 277 -5.16 -1.37 -14.25
C ARG A 277 -5.07 0.13 -13.92
N LYS A 278 -4.73 0.49 -12.68
CA LYS A 278 -4.51 1.88 -12.28
C LYS A 278 -3.27 2.46 -12.95
N ALA A 279 -2.15 1.76 -12.93
CA ALA A 279 -0.92 2.20 -13.58
C ALA A 279 -1.11 2.42 -15.09
N GLU A 280 -1.85 1.53 -15.76
CA GLU A 280 -2.19 1.70 -17.18
C GLU A 280 -3.05 2.94 -17.43
N ARG A 281 -4.06 3.22 -16.59
CA ARG A 281 -4.89 4.43 -16.72
C ARG A 281 -4.08 5.71 -16.49
N GLU A 282 -3.16 5.70 -15.52
CA GLU A 282 -2.28 6.84 -15.24
C GLU A 282 -1.33 7.10 -16.41
N ALA A 283 -0.74 6.05 -16.98
CA ALA A 283 0.10 6.14 -18.17
C ALA A 283 -0.69 6.62 -19.40
N ASP A 284 -1.87 6.06 -19.66
CA ASP A 284 -2.77 6.49 -20.76
C ASP A 284 -3.15 7.98 -20.61
N ALA A 285 -3.44 8.43 -19.39
CA ALA A 285 -3.81 9.82 -19.12
C ALA A 285 -2.64 10.79 -19.40
N HIS A 286 -1.40 10.41 -19.03
CA HIS A 286 -0.21 11.16 -19.43
C HIS A 286 0.00 11.12 -20.94
N ALA A 287 -0.11 9.95 -21.57
CA ALA A 287 0.05 9.81 -23.02
C ALA A 287 -0.88 10.75 -23.78
N LEU A 288 -2.16 10.82 -23.39
CA LEU A 288 -3.14 11.73 -24.00
C LEU A 288 -2.78 13.20 -23.78
N ARG A 289 -2.24 13.58 -22.62
CA ARG A 289 -1.75 14.95 -22.38
C ARG A 289 -0.56 15.28 -23.26
N LEU A 290 0.43 14.39 -23.35
CA LEU A 290 1.63 14.59 -24.16
C LEU A 290 1.28 14.67 -25.65
N LEU A 291 0.44 13.75 -26.14
CA LEU A 291 -0.04 13.76 -27.53
C LEU A 291 -0.84 15.02 -27.86
N ARG A 292 -1.68 15.49 -26.93
CA ARG A 292 -2.42 16.75 -27.10
C ARG A 292 -1.48 17.95 -27.17
N GLY A 293 -0.50 18.05 -26.27
CA GLY A 293 0.52 19.11 -26.29
C GLY A 293 1.35 19.09 -27.57
N ALA A 294 1.70 17.91 -28.06
CA ALA A 294 2.44 17.69 -29.30
C ALA A 294 1.60 17.89 -30.58
N ARG A 295 0.27 18.07 -30.44
CA ARG A 295 -0.72 18.05 -31.53
C ARG A 295 -0.61 16.79 -32.38
N ILE A 296 -0.41 15.62 -31.77
CA ILE A 296 -0.38 14.32 -32.44
C ILE A 296 -1.72 13.62 -32.21
N ALA A 297 -2.24 12.93 -33.22
CA ALA A 297 -3.52 12.24 -33.10
C ALA A 297 -3.40 11.05 -32.11
N PRO A 298 -4.38 10.85 -31.20
CA PRO A 298 -4.36 9.74 -30.26
C PRO A 298 -4.98 8.45 -30.85
N GLY A 299 -5.77 8.58 -31.93
CA GLY A 299 -6.43 7.47 -32.62
C GLY A 299 -5.48 6.36 -33.11
N PRO A 300 -4.31 6.70 -33.69
CA PRO A 300 -3.29 5.71 -34.06
C PRO A 300 -2.87 4.77 -32.91
N LEU A 301 -2.72 5.26 -31.68
CA LEU A 301 -2.42 4.41 -30.51
C LEU A 301 -3.50 3.34 -30.27
N ALA A 302 -4.77 3.74 -30.30
CA ALA A 302 -5.88 2.79 -30.19
C ALA A 302 -5.90 1.79 -31.37
N GLY A 303 -5.54 2.26 -32.57
CA GLY A 303 -5.39 1.42 -33.76
C GLY A 303 -4.28 0.38 -33.60
N PHE A 304 -3.15 0.78 -33.03
CA PHE A 304 -2.01 -0.08 -32.72
C PHE A 304 -2.41 -1.19 -31.74
N PHE A 305 -2.99 -0.84 -30.58
CA PHE A 305 -3.44 -1.83 -29.59
C PHE A 305 -4.45 -2.83 -30.16
N LYS A 306 -5.44 -2.34 -30.94
CA LYS A 306 -6.43 -3.21 -31.58
C LYS A 306 -5.78 -4.20 -32.55
N ARG A 307 -4.73 -3.80 -33.28
CA ARG A 307 -4.03 -4.69 -34.21
C ARG A 307 -3.20 -5.74 -33.48
N ILE A 308 -2.53 -5.38 -32.38
CA ILE A 308 -1.80 -6.37 -31.60
C ILE A 308 -2.77 -7.37 -30.96
N ASP A 309 -3.87 -6.89 -30.37
CA ASP A 309 -4.89 -7.77 -29.79
C ASP A 309 -5.46 -8.74 -30.82
N LYS A 310 -5.81 -8.24 -32.02
CA LYS A 310 -6.24 -9.10 -33.12
C LYS A 310 -5.19 -10.16 -33.48
N LYS A 311 -3.90 -9.78 -33.62
CA LYS A 311 -2.83 -10.72 -33.99
C LYS A 311 -2.56 -11.78 -32.93
N ILE A 312 -2.71 -11.46 -31.64
CA ILE A 312 -2.52 -12.43 -30.55
C ILE A 312 -3.67 -13.45 -30.50
N ASN A 313 -4.89 -12.99 -30.75
CA ASN A 313 -6.09 -13.84 -30.73
C ASN A 313 -6.29 -14.65 -32.03
N ASP A 314 -5.58 -14.29 -33.10
CA ASP A 314 -5.61 -15.00 -34.37
C ASP A 314 -4.76 -16.27 -34.33
N LYS A 315 -5.42 -17.40 -34.03
CA LYS A 315 -4.80 -18.74 -33.95
C LYS A 315 -4.16 -19.20 -35.26
N ALA A 316 -4.54 -18.61 -36.40
CA ALA A 316 -4.02 -18.99 -37.72
C ALA A 316 -2.67 -18.32 -38.06
N GLY A 317 -2.27 -17.28 -37.31
CA GLY A 317 -1.17 -16.39 -37.70
C GLY A 317 0.23 -16.79 -37.25
N GLY A 318 0.43 -17.88 -36.50
CA GLY A 318 1.74 -18.34 -36.01
C GLY A 318 2.48 -17.38 -35.05
N PHE A 319 1.98 -16.17 -34.83
CA PHE A 319 2.54 -15.21 -33.88
C PHE A 319 2.15 -15.59 -32.45
N SER A 320 3.09 -16.21 -31.73
CA SER A 320 2.92 -16.50 -30.30
C SER A 320 2.83 -15.20 -29.48
N ARG A 321 2.10 -15.24 -28.35
CA ARG A 321 2.17 -14.23 -27.26
C ARG A 321 3.63 -13.91 -26.88
N THR A 322 4.54 -14.86 -27.03
CA THR A 322 5.98 -14.67 -26.77
C THR A 322 6.61 -13.61 -27.68
N VAL A 323 6.19 -13.50 -28.94
CA VAL A 323 6.69 -12.51 -29.90
C VAL A 323 6.05 -11.13 -29.65
N MET A 324 4.83 -11.10 -29.14
CA MET A 324 4.06 -9.89 -28.83
C MET A 324 4.04 -9.62 -27.32
N ARG A 325 5.16 -9.11 -26.79
CA ARG A 325 5.34 -8.93 -25.35
C ARG A 325 4.51 -7.77 -24.77
N ILE A 326 4.23 -6.73 -25.57
CA ILE A 326 3.55 -5.51 -25.09
C ILE A 326 2.19 -5.76 -24.43
N LEU A 327 1.37 -6.69 -24.93
CA LEU A 327 0.07 -7.00 -24.29
C LEU A 327 0.19 -7.91 -23.07
N SER A 328 1.34 -8.58 -22.90
CA SER A 328 1.60 -9.35 -21.68
C SER A 328 1.87 -8.40 -20.51
N THR A 329 2.67 -7.35 -20.74
CA THR A 329 3.04 -6.36 -19.72
C THR A 329 2.00 -5.24 -19.58
N HIS A 330 1.30 -4.90 -20.68
CA HIS A 330 0.26 -3.86 -20.79
C HIS A 330 -1.03 -4.45 -21.39
N PRO A 331 -1.90 -5.10 -20.60
CA PRO A 331 -3.17 -5.61 -21.12
C PRO A 331 -4.00 -4.49 -21.76
N ALA A 332 -4.26 -4.60 -23.07
CA ALA A 332 -5.15 -3.69 -23.78
C ALA A 332 -6.59 -4.08 -23.44
N THR A 333 -7.27 -3.27 -22.62
CA THR A 333 -8.67 -3.49 -22.30
C THR A 333 -9.57 -2.68 -23.22
N GLY A 334 -10.82 -3.13 -23.40
CA GLY A 334 -11.83 -2.35 -24.12
C GLY A 334 -12.05 -0.96 -23.51
N ASP A 335 -11.83 -0.79 -22.20
CA ASP A 335 -11.89 0.50 -21.50
C ASP A 335 -10.83 1.48 -22.01
N ARG A 336 -9.58 1.03 -22.21
CA ARG A 336 -8.48 1.88 -22.69
C ARG A 336 -8.73 2.39 -24.10
N VAL A 337 -9.17 1.49 -24.99
CA VAL A 337 -9.56 1.86 -26.36
C VAL A 337 -10.73 2.85 -26.37
N ARG A 338 -11.72 2.67 -25.47
CA ARG A 338 -12.83 3.62 -25.31
C ARG A 338 -12.34 4.98 -24.83
N MET A 339 -11.48 5.03 -23.82
CA MET A 339 -10.92 6.27 -23.28
C MET A 339 -10.21 7.08 -24.37
N ILE A 340 -9.31 6.45 -25.13
CA ILE A 340 -8.59 7.09 -26.24
C ILE A 340 -9.56 7.64 -27.29
N ARG A 341 -10.60 6.86 -27.67
CA ARG A 341 -11.59 7.27 -28.66
C ARG A 341 -12.51 8.40 -28.21
N GLN A 342 -12.77 8.49 -26.90
CA GLN A 342 -13.62 9.53 -26.32
C GLN A 342 -12.89 10.87 -26.14
N THR A 343 -11.57 10.94 -26.37
CA THR A 343 -10.76 12.13 -26.04
C THR A 343 -11.03 13.35 -26.96
N GLY A 344 -12.03 13.29 -27.84
CA GLY A 344 -12.37 14.36 -28.79
C GLY A 344 -11.33 14.51 -29.91
N SER A 345 -11.67 15.26 -30.95
CA SER A 345 -10.71 15.64 -31.99
C SER A 345 -10.07 16.98 -31.64
N TRP A 346 -8.76 17.07 -31.84
CA TRP A 346 -8.01 18.33 -31.87
C TRP A 346 -7.33 18.48 -33.23
N ASP A 347 -6.81 19.66 -33.54
CA ASP A 347 -6.02 19.84 -34.75
C ASP A 347 -4.67 19.11 -34.61
N THR A 348 -4.39 18.20 -35.53
CA THR A 348 -3.29 17.23 -35.44
C THR A 348 -2.31 17.36 -36.60
N LYS A 349 -1.03 17.12 -36.31
CA LYS A 349 0.06 16.98 -37.27
C LYS A 349 0.72 15.61 -37.08
N PRO A 350 1.15 14.93 -38.16
CA PRO A 350 1.91 13.69 -38.06
C PRO A 350 3.10 13.86 -37.12
N ALA A 351 3.44 12.85 -36.33
CA ALA A 351 4.51 12.88 -35.34
C ALA A 351 5.89 13.15 -35.96
N LEU A 352 6.08 12.65 -37.18
CA LEU A 352 7.27 12.87 -38.02
C LEU A 352 6.84 13.16 -39.46
N SER A 353 7.69 13.87 -40.20
CA SER A 353 7.63 13.91 -41.66
C SER A 353 7.90 12.53 -42.27
N GLU A 354 7.62 12.36 -43.56
CA GLU A 354 7.85 11.07 -44.23
C GLU A 354 9.34 10.69 -44.24
N ASP A 355 10.25 11.65 -44.49
CA ASP A 355 11.69 11.40 -44.50
C ASP A 355 12.21 10.99 -43.11
N GLU A 356 11.78 11.70 -42.07
CA GLU A 356 12.10 11.34 -40.68
C GLU A 356 11.52 9.97 -40.31
N TRP A 357 10.32 9.64 -40.77
CA TRP A 357 9.72 8.33 -40.53
C TRP A 357 10.51 7.21 -41.20
N GLN A 358 10.91 7.38 -42.46
CA GLN A 358 11.77 6.41 -43.14
C GLN A 358 13.15 6.30 -42.49
N ALA A 359 13.71 7.40 -41.99
CA ALA A 359 14.96 7.40 -41.25
C ALA A 359 14.84 6.60 -39.95
N LEU A 360 13.77 6.81 -39.18
CA LEU A 360 13.51 6.05 -37.95
C LEU A 360 13.32 4.56 -38.23
N ARG A 361 12.62 4.19 -39.31
CA ARG A 361 12.46 2.78 -39.70
C ARG A 361 13.78 2.09 -40.05
N LYS A 362 14.77 2.84 -40.55
CA LYS A 362 16.10 2.35 -40.93
C LYS A 362 17.15 2.53 -39.83
N ILE A 363 16.75 2.93 -38.61
CA ILE A 363 17.70 3.18 -37.52
C ILE A 363 18.58 1.96 -37.19
N CYS A 364 18.08 0.76 -37.42
CA CYS A 364 18.78 -0.50 -37.18
C CYS A 364 19.48 -1.09 -38.41
N GLY A 365 19.52 -0.39 -39.55
CA GLY A 365 20.02 -0.90 -40.83
C GLY A 365 18.91 -1.46 -41.69
#